data_AF-A0AA39MVP4-F1
#
_entry.id   AF-A0AA39MVP4-F1
#
_cell.length_a   1.000
_cell.length_b   1.000
_cell.length_c   1.000
_cell.angle_alpha   90.00
_cell.angle_beta   90.00
_cell.angle_gamma   90.00
#
_symmetry.space_group_name_H-M   'P 1'
#
loop_
_entity.id
_entity.type
_entity.pdbx_description
1 polymer ?
#
loop_
_entity_poly.entity_id
_entity_poly.type
_entity_poly.pdbx_seq_one_letter_code
_entity_poly.pdbx_strand_id
1 'polypeptide(L)'
;MYVSNELPSESSGWETLSSDFEGSALERKIRFILRSASKPWHDIRLLPKSPVDIGVLNALQKELDEALKDDPQYFAACFKCLHALTKERNLFPESFVVNEGIVREPGYPVDGGEGSDIWKGSIDGRGVCLKVFRTFSMTTTETKTFFKELCHEAVIWKHLHHKNILPFIGINTANFVDRFCLISPWMKNGNVIQFLDSNKDHDRLKCIREIASAVAFLHSFDPHIAHCNIHGVRISVFPSKRI
;
A
#
# COMPACT_ATOMS: atom_id res chain seq x y z
N MET A 1 -20.11 2.15 37.48
CA MET A 1 -20.19 0.93 36.66
C MET A 1 -18.80 0.62 36.15
N TYR A 2 -18.48 -0.68 36.12
CA TYR A 2 -17.16 -1.29 36.09
C TYR A 2 -16.20 -0.74 35.03
N VAL A 3 -14.97 -0.42 35.47
CA VAL A 3 -13.77 -0.47 34.61
C VAL A 3 -13.29 -1.91 34.69
N SER A 4 -13.47 -2.68 33.61
CA SER A 4 -12.85 -4.00 33.51
C SER A 4 -11.34 -3.81 33.37
N ASN A 5 -10.61 -4.10 34.43
CA ASN A 5 -9.19 -4.47 34.32
C ASN A 5 -9.15 -5.84 33.64
N GLU A 6 -9.15 -5.87 32.30
CA GLU A 6 -8.60 -7.03 31.61
C GLU A 6 -7.10 -7.05 31.91
N LEU A 7 -6.64 -8.13 32.54
CA LEU A 7 -5.23 -8.47 32.66
C LEU A 7 -4.58 -8.37 31.27
N PRO A 8 -3.27 -8.04 31.15
CA PRO A 8 -2.58 -8.12 29.88
C PRO A 8 -2.84 -9.50 29.30
N SER A 9 -3.42 -9.55 28.10
CA SER A 9 -3.55 -10.78 27.35
C SER A 9 -2.20 -11.48 27.35
N GLU A 10 -2.21 -12.81 27.44
CA GLU A 10 -1.00 -13.62 27.28
C GLU A 10 -0.12 -13.03 26.18
N SER A 11 1.12 -12.75 26.55
CA SER A 11 2.09 -12.08 25.70
C SER A 11 2.11 -12.72 24.32
N SER A 12 1.83 -11.97 23.26
CA SER A 12 1.72 -12.52 21.90
C SER A 12 3.02 -13.16 21.39
N GLY A 13 4.16 -12.90 22.05
CA GLY A 13 5.45 -13.48 21.71
C GLY A 13 6.32 -12.55 20.86
N TRP A 14 5.81 -11.38 20.44
CA TRP A 14 6.59 -10.41 19.65
C TRP A 14 7.81 -9.89 20.41
N GLU A 15 7.73 -9.74 21.73
CA GLU A 15 8.79 -9.32 22.65
C GLU A 15 9.99 -10.28 22.68
N THR A 16 9.79 -11.51 22.21
CA THR A 16 10.86 -12.50 22.14
C THR A 16 11.65 -12.44 20.83
N LEU A 17 11.27 -11.55 19.90
CA LEU A 17 12.04 -11.28 18.70
C LEU A 17 13.24 -10.38 19.04
N SER A 18 14.42 -10.80 18.62
CA SER A 18 15.69 -10.06 18.74
C SER A 18 16.40 -10.02 17.39
N SER A 19 17.43 -9.18 17.29
CA SER A 19 18.32 -9.12 16.14
C SER A 19 19.07 -10.42 15.86
N ASP A 20 19.06 -11.37 16.80
CA ASP A 20 19.73 -12.67 16.65
C ASP A 20 18.92 -13.65 15.78
N PHE A 21 17.64 -13.35 15.53
CA PHE A 21 16.80 -14.12 14.63
C PHE A 21 16.93 -13.59 13.21
N GLU A 22 17.57 -14.36 12.33
CA GLU A 22 17.69 -14.04 10.91
C GLU A 22 17.03 -15.12 10.03
N GLY A 23 16.61 -14.69 8.83
CA GLY A 23 16.05 -15.57 7.79
C GLY A 23 14.95 -16.51 8.29
N SER A 24 15.13 -17.81 8.03
CA SER A 24 14.11 -18.84 8.31
C SER A 24 13.75 -19.01 9.81
N ALA A 25 14.61 -18.56 10.73
CA ALA A 25 14.31 -18.63 12.16
C ALA A 25 13.31 -17.53 12.57
N LEU A 26 13.50 -16.32 12.05
CA LEU A 26 12.57 -15.20 12.24
C LEU A 26 11.19 -15.52 11.64
N GLU A 27 11.16 -16.03 10.39
CA GLU A 27 9.92 -16.41 9.71
C GLU A 27 9.12 -17.45 10.51
N ARG A 28 9.76 -18.53 10.98
CA ARG A 28 9.09 -19.57 11.78
C ARG A 28 8.46 -19.02 13.05
N LYS A 29 9.13 -18.07 13.70
CA LYS A 29 8.66 -17.48 14.94
C LYS A 29 7.48 -16.54 14.70
N ILE A 30 7.54 -15.75 13.62
CA ILE A 30 6.42 -14.92 13.17
C ILE A 30 5.20 -15.77 12.84
N ARG A 31 5.37 -16.87 12.08
CA ARG A 31 4.27 -17.82 11.81
C ARG A 31 3.64 -18.36 13.08
N PHE A 32 4.46 -18.73 14.06
CA PHE A 32 3.98 -19.21 15.34
C PHE A 32 3.10 -18.16 16.03
N ILE A 33 3.62 -16.93 16.19
CA ILE A 33 2.89 -15.81 16.81
C ILE A 33 1.56 -15.54 16.10
N LEU A 34 1.58 -15.47 14.76
CA LEU A 34 0.39 -15.20 13.95
C LEU A 34 -0.69 -16.28 14.08
N ARG A 35 -0.31 -17.53 14.37
CA ARG A 35 -1.23 -18.67 14.53
C ARG A 35 -1.68 -18.89 15.98
N SER A 36 -0.85 -18.52 16.96
CA SER A 36 -1.13 -18.78 18.37
C SER A 36 -1.80 -17.61 19.08
N ALA A 37 -1.51 -16.36 18.70
CA ALA A 37 -2.04 -15.18 19.37
C ALA A 37 -3.43 -14.81 18.84
N SER A 38 -4.34 -14.41 19.74
CA SER A 38 -5.72 -14.04 19.36
C SER A 38 -5.78 -12.77 18.50
N LYS A 39 -4.98 -11.75 18.84
CA LYS A 39 -4.97 -10.45 18.14
C LYS A 39 -3.57 -9.83 18.09
N PRO A 40 -2.59 -10.49 17.45
CA PRO A 40 -1.17 -10.13 17.50
C PRO A 40 -0.86 -8.69 17.07
N TRP A 41 -1.73 -8.07 16.26
CA TRP A 41 -1.59 -6.68 15.82
C TRP A 41 -1.79 -5.63 16.92
N HIS A 42 -2.45 -5.97 18.05
CA HIS A 42 -2.59 -5.03 19.17
C HIS A 42 -1.29 -4.86 19.96
N ASP A 43 -0.45 -5.89 19.95
CA ASP A 43 0.77 -5.96 20.76
C ASP A 43 1.99 -5.52 19.96
N ILE A 44 2.07 -5.87 18.67
CA ILE A 44 3.19 -5.51 17.79
C ILE A 44 3.44 -4.00 17.76
N ARG A 45 2.37 -3.19 17.87
CA ARG A 45 2.43 -1.73 17.93
C ARG A 45 3.00 -1.18 19.24
N LEU A 46 2.90 -1.94 20.34
CA LEU A 46 3.33 -1.52 21.68
C LEU A 46 4.82 -1.76 21.92
N LEU A 47 5.47 -2.56 21.07
CA LEU A 47 6.89 -2.82 21.19
C LEU A 47 7.73 -1.57 20.91
N PRO A 48 8.90 -1.41 21.56
CA PRO A 48 9.85 -0.38 21.20
C PRO A 48 10.38 -0.61 19.77
N LYS A 49 10.85 0.47 19.14
CA LYS A 49 11.53 0.37 17.84
C LYS A 49 12.76 -0.53 17.96
N SER A 50 12.95 -1.41 16.99
CA SER A 50 14.02 -2.40 17.01
C SER A 50 14.66 -2.56 15.63
N PRO A 51 15.97 -2.84 15.53
CA PRO A 51 16.61 -3.16 14.26
C PRO A 51 15.95 -4.32 13.49
N VAL A 52 15.24 -5.21 14.19
CA VAL A 52 14.53 -6.34 13.57
C VAL A 52 13.25 -5.93 12.81
N ASP A 53 12.77 -4.69 12.98
CA ASP A 53 11.48 -4.22 12.44
C ASP A 53 11.37 -4.43 10.91
N ILE A 54 12.45 -4.18 10.16
CA ILE A 54 12.44 -4.39 8.70
C ILE A 54 12.35 -5.87 8.33
N GLY A 55 13.05 -6.74 9.07
CA GLY A 55 12.99 -8.19 8.90
C GLY A 55 11.59 -8.73 9.20
N VAL A 56 10.93 -8.18 10.23
CA VAL A 56 9.54 -8.51 10.56
C VAL A 56 8.59 -8.06 9.46
N LEU A 57 8.73 -6.84 8.94
CA LEU A 57 7.90 -6.34 7.82
C LEU A 57 8.07 -7.20 6.56
N ASN A 58 9.31 -7.55 6.21
CA ASN A 58 9.60 -8.40 5.05
C ASN A 58 9.00 -9.80 5.21
N ALA A 59 9.15 -10.40 6.39
CA ALA A 59 8.56 -11.71 6.69
C ALA A 59 7.02 -11.66 6.66
N LEU A 60 6.41 -10.66 7.28
CA LEU A 60 4.96 -10.46 7.24
C LEU A 60 4.43 -10.29 5.81
N GLN A 61 5.14 -9.53 4.97
CA GLN A 61 4.77 -9.38 3.57
C GLN A 61 4.86 -10.71 2.81
N LYS A 62 5.95 -11.48 3.02
CA LYS A 62 6.12 -12.79 2.41
C LYS A 62 5.02 -13.76 2.81
N GLU A 63 4.71 -13.85 4.10
CA GLU A 63 3.61 -14.69 4.60
C GLU A 63 2.27 -14.28 4.00
N LEU A 64 2.05 -12.98 3.81
CA LEU A 64 0.82 -12.47 3.23
C LEU A 64 0.72 -12.77 1.73
N ASP A 65 1.80 -12.63 0.97
CA ASP A 65 1.87 -12.99 -0.45
C ASP A 65 1.58 -14.49 -0.66
N GLU A 66 2.00 -15.35 0.29
CA GLU A 66 1.73 -16.79 0.29
C GLU A 66 0.32 -17.13 0.77
N ALA A 67 -0.20 -16.42 1.78
CA ALA A 67 -1.52 -16.66 2.40
C ALA A 67 -2.72 -16.35 1.50
N LEU A 68 -2.54 -15.58 0.43
CA LEU A 68 -3.57 -15.10 -0.50
C LEU A 68 -4.48 -16.19 -1.09
N LYS A 69 -4.19 -17.48 -0.89
CA LYS A 69 -4.85 -18.59 -1.58
C LYS A 69 -5.73 -19.47 -0.69
N ASP A 70 -5.43 -19.63 0.60
CA ASP A 70 -5.98 -20.76 1.37
C ASP A 70 -6.48 -20.45 2.80
N ASP A 71 -6.16 -19.28 3.40
CA ASP A 71 -6.51 -18.99 4.81
C ASP A 71 -6.86 -17.50 5.06
N PRO A 72 -8.16 -17.12 5.02
CA PRO A 72 -8.59 -15.74 5.21
C PRO A 72 -8.30 -15.17 6.61
N GLN A 73 -8.29 -16.02 7.65
CA GLN A 73 -8.03 -15.57 9.02
C GLN A 73 -6.55 -15.26 9.21
N TYR A 74 -5.69 -16.15 8.71
CA TYR A 74 -4.24 -15.94 8.71
C TYR A 74 -3.87 -14.74 7.83
N PHE A 75 -4.48 -14.59 6.66
CA PHE A 75 -4.33 -13.40 5.81
C PHE A 75 -4.66 -12.12 6.58
N ALA A 76 -5.81 -12.08 7.26
CA ALA A 76 -6.22 -10.92 8.04
C ALA A 76 -5.26 -10.61 9.19
N ALA A 77 -4.73 -11.64 9.86
CA ALA A 77 -3.73 -11.47 10.92
C ALA A 77 -2.42 -10.90 10.38
N CYS A 78 -1.90 -11.46 9.27
CA CYS A 78 -0.70 -10.95 8.59
C CYS A 78 -0.89 -9.49 8.17
N PHE A 79 -2.02 -9.19 7.52
CA PHE A 79 -2.35 -7.86 7.03
C PHE A 79 -2.43 -6.84 8.18
N LYS A 80 -3.16 -7.17 9.25
CA LYS A 80 -3.31 -6.28 10.42
C LYS A 80 -1.99 -6.07 11.15
N CYS A 81 -1.13 -7.08 11.26
CA CYS A 81 0.21 -6.95 11.86
C CYS A 81 1.13 -6.09 11.00
N LEU A 82 1.19 -6.35 9.69
CA LEU A 82 1.97 -5.57 8.73
C LEU A 82 1.53 -4.09 8.78
N HIS A 83 0.22 -3.87 8.70
CA HIS A 83 -0.40 -2.56 8.76
C HIS A 83 -0.09 -1.81 10.06
N ALA A 84 -0.25 -2.48 11.22
CA ALA A 84 0.04 -1.89 12.51
C ALA A 84 1.52 -1.49 12.63
N LEU A 85 2.44 -2.38 12.25
CA LEU A 85 3.87 -2.12 12.36
C LEU A 85 4.32 -1.01 11.40
N THR A 86 3.86 -1.02 10.14
CA THR A 86 4.12 0.06 9.18
C THR A 86 3.69 1.42 9.72
N LYS A 87 2.49 1.49 10.29
CA LYS A 87 1.92 2.73 10.83
C LYS A 87 2.69 3.25 12.05
N GLU A 88 3.19 2.37 12.91
CA GLU A 88 3.94 2.78 14.10
C GLU A 88 5.42 3.10 13.81
N ARG A 89 6.04 2.41 12.85
CA ARG A 89 7.46 2.58 12.54
C ARG A 89 7.74 3.63 11.48
N ASN A 90 6.75 3.94 10.63
CA ASN A 90 6.94 4.65 9.37
C ASN A 90 7.92 3.89 8.47
N LEU A 91 7.68 2.59 8.30
CA LEU A 91 8.48 1.69 7.48
C LEU A 91 7.57 0.82 6.62
N PHE A 92 8.03 0.40 5.45
CA PHE A 92 7.34 -0.54 4.57
C PHE A 92 8.28 -1.70 4.22
N PRO A 93 7.74 -2.86 3.77
CA PRO A 93 8.55 -3.96 3.28
C PRO A 93 9.47 -3.54 2.14
N GLU A 94 10.70 -4.03 2.10
CA GLU A 94 11.67 -3.69 1.05
C GLU A 94 11.19 -4.14 -0.34
N SER A 95 10.34 -5.18 -0.39
CA SER A 95 9.69 -5.64 -1.63
C SER A 95 8.77 -4.61 -2.29
N PHE A 96 8.49 -3.50 -1.61
CA PHE A 96 7.73 -2.39 -2.19
C PHE A 96 8.64 -1.49 -3.03
N VAL A 97 9.95 -1.50 -2.80
CA VAL A 97 10.90 -0.64 -3.49
C VAL A 97 11.19 -1.19 -4.89
N VAL A 98 10.98 -0.36 -5.90
CA VAL A 98 11.27 -0.68 -7.30
C VAL A 98 12.17 0.41 -7.86
N ASN A 99 13.47 0.15 -7.79
CA ASN A 99 14.52 1.05 -8.29
C ASN A 99 15.20 0.49 -9.54
N GLU A 100 15.20 -0.82 -9.75
CA GLU A 100 15.81 -1.45 -10.91
C GLU A 100 14.86 -1.42 -12.12
N GLY A 101 15.42 -1.25 -13.31
CA GLY A 101 14.67 -1.29 -14.58
C GLY A 101 13.75 -0.09 -14.85
N ILE A 102 13.57 0.82 -13.89
CA ILE A 102 12.71 1.99 -14.04
C ILE A 102 13.40 3.14 -14.77
N VAL A 103 12.88 3.47 -15.95
CA VAL A 103 13.37 4.58 -16.77
C VAL A 103 12.32 5.68 -16.78
N ARG A 104 12.66 6.86 -16.28
CA ARG A 104 11.82 8.06 -16.38
C ARG A 104 11.95 8.64 -17.79
N GLU A 105 10.83 9.00 -18.41
CA GLU A 105 10.87 9.75 -19.67
C GLU A 105 11.51 11.13 -19.43
N PRO A 106 12.36 11.62 -20.36
CA PRO A 106 12.97 12.93 -20.24
C PRO A 106 11.93 14.05 -20.39
N GLY A 107 12.27 15.26 -19.92
CA GLY A 107 11.43 16.45 -20.06
C GLY A 107 10.76 16.88 -18.75
N TYR A 108 9.49 17.28 -18.85
CA TYR A 108 8.70 17.84 -17.76
C TYR A 108 7.60 16.86 -17.30
N PRO A 109 7.04 17.04 -16.09
CA PRO A 109 5.82 16.32 -15.70
C PRO A 109 4.73 16.46 -16.76
N VAL A 110 3.99 15.39 -17.00
CA VAL A 110 2.90 15.35 -18.00
C VAL A 110 1.56 15.80 -17.41
N ASP A 111 1.43 15.80 -16.09
CA ASP A 111 0.27 16.30 -15.36
C ASP A 111 0.68 16.68 -13.92
N GLY A 112 -0.20 17.35 -13.19
CA GLY A 112 0.03 17.77 -11.82
C GLY A 112 -1.25 17.98 -11.03
N GLY A 113 -1.19 17.63 -9.75
CA GLY A 113 -2.23 17.93 -8.77
C GLY A 113 -1.74 18.91 -7.70
N GLU A 114 -2.58 19.15 -6.69
CA GLU A 114 -2.32 20.04 -5.57
C GLU A 114 -1.00 19.74 -4.84
N GLY A 115 -0.63 18.46 -4.71
CA GLY A 115 0.58 18.03 -3.98
C GLY A 115 1.52 17.08 -4.73
N SER A 116 1.31 16.84 -6.03
CA SER A 116 2.11 15.86 -6.78
C SER A 116 2.29 16.20 -8.24
N ASP A 117 3.45 15.83 -8.78
CA ASP A 117 3.77 15.80 -10.21
C ASP A 117 3.56 14.38 -10.75
N ILE A 118 2.97 14.27 -11.94
CA ILE A 118 2.85 12.99 -12.65
C ILE A 118 3.90 12.95 -13.75
N TRP A 119 4.75 11.93 -13.69
CA TRP A 119 5.74 11.62 -14.71
C TRP A 119 5.39 10.31 -15.40
N LYS A 120 5.80 10.20 -16.66
CA LYS A 120 5.73 8.96 -17.41
C LYS A 120 7.09 8.27 -17.38
N GLY A 121 7.07 6.95 -17.35
CA GLY A 121 8.27 6.13 -17.41
C GLY A 121 7.99 4.75 -17.99
N SER A 122 8.97 3.87 -17.91
CA SER A 122 8.83 2.47 -18.30
C SER A 122 9.57 1.53 -17.37
N ILE A 123 9.04 0.32 -17.18
CA ILE A 123 9.71 -0.83 -16.58
C ILE A 123 9.59 -1.98 -17.59
N ASP A 124 10.72 -2.55 -18.02
CA ASP A 124 10.76 -3.63 -19.03
C ASP A 124 9.95 -3.33 -20.29
N GLY A 125 10.02 -2.08 -20.77
CA GLY A 125 9.28 -1.60 -21.95
C GLY A 125 7.77 -1.36 -21.72
N ARG A 126 7.25 -1.62 -20.52
CA ARG A 126 5.85 -1.34 -20.15
C ARG A 126 5.73 0.05 -19.56
N GLY A 127 4.82 0.87 -20.08
CA GLY A 127 4.59 2.22 -19.60
C GLY A 127 4.09 2.24 -18.14
N VAL A 128 4.71 3.07 -17.31
CA VAL A 128 4.33 3.30 -15.92
C VAL A 128 4.08 4.79 -15.64
N CYS A 129 3.21 5.04 -14.66
CA CYS A 129 2.96 6.32 -14.05
C CYS A 129 3.82 6.44 -12.79
N LEU A 130 4.53 7.56 -12.67
CA LEU A 130 5.38 7.93 -11.54
C LEU A 130 4.75 9.16 -10.88
N LYS A 131 4.03 8.93 -9.78
CA LYS A 131 3.40 10.02 -8.99
C LYS A 131 4.38 10.48 -7.93
N VAL A 132 4.96 11.66 -8.15
CA VAL A 132 6.01 12.24 -7.32
C VAL A 132 5.42 13.32 -6.42
N PHE A 133 5.52 13.15 -5.11
CA PHE A 133 4.97 14.11 -4.16
C PHE A 133 5.94 15.27 -3.90
N ARG A 134 5.38 16.47 -3.78
CA ARG A 134 6.12 17.70 -3.51
C ARG A 134 6.20 17.92 -2.01
N THR A 135 7.39 17.77 -1.44
CA THR A 135 7.65 17.89 0.02
C THR A 135 8.49 19.11 0.38
N PHE A 136 9.02 19.86 -0.60
CA PHE A 136 9.99 20.94 -0.39
C PHE A 136 9.49 22.11 0.46
N SER A 137 8.18 22.32 0.54
CA SER A 137 7.53 23.36 1.33
C SER A 137 7.05 22.89 2.71
N MET A 138 7.25 21.61 3.05
CA MET A 138 6.81 21.02 4.31
C MET A 138 7.91 21.14 5.37
N THR A 139 7.51 21.36 6.61
CA THR A 139 8.38 21.19 7.78
C THR A 139 8.79 19.72 7.95
N THR A 140 9.81 19.47 8.78
CA THR A 140 10.23 18.11 9.13
C THR A 140 9.10 17.29 9.77
N THR A 141 8.25 17.93 10.58
CA THR A 141 7.12 17.26 11.26
C THR A 141 5.99 16.92 10.27
N GLU A 142 5.68 17.84 9.35
CA GLU A 142 4.69 17.59 8.29
C GLU A 142 5.18 16.49 7.34
N THR A 143 6.45 16.54 6.93
CA THR A 143 7.05 15.51 6.07
C THR A 143 6.97 14.13 6.71
N LYS A 144 7.25 14.01 8.02
CA LYS A 144 7.13 12.73 8.75
C LYS A 144 5.68 12.23 8.80
N THR A 145 4.72 13.13 9.02
CA THR A 145 3.30 12.80 9.07
C THR A 145 2.80 12.36 7.70
N PHE A 146 3.16 13.12 6.65
CA PHE A 146 2.84 12.81 5.27
C PHE A 146 3.43 11.48 4.81
N PHE A 147 4.69 11.22 5.16
CA PHE A 147 5.34 9.93 4.90
C PHE A 147 4.59 8.77 5.58
N LYS A 148 4.18 8.96 6.84
CA LYS A 148 3.39 7.96 7.57
C LYS A 148 2.08 7.62 6.84
N GLU A 149 1.39 8.63 6.33
CA GLU A 149 0.16 8.45 5.54
C GLU A 149 0.43 7.74 4.22
N LEU A 150 1.50 8.11 3.49
CA LEU A 150 1.87 7.45 2.23
C LEU A 150 2.25 5.99 2.41
N CYS A 151 3.01 5.64 3.46
CA CYS A 151 3.36 4.25 3.75
C CYS A 151 2.13 3.41 4.05
N HIS A 152 1.20 3.99 4.82
CA HIS A 152 -0.08 3.38 5.13
C HIS A 152 -0.92 3.15 3.86
N GLU A 153 -1.01 4.16 2.99
CA GLU A 153 -1.69 4.02 1.70
C GLU A 153 -1.03 2.98 0.79
N ALA A 154 0.30 2.94 0.73
CA ALA A 154 1.03 1.99 -0.10
C ALA A 154 0.79 0.54 0.35
N VAL A 155 0.81 0.25 1.65
CA VAL A 155 0.53 -1.08 2.20
C VAL A 155 -0.90 -1.50 1.92
N ILE A 156 -1.87 -0.60 2.08
CA ILE A 156 -3.25 -0.93 1.71
C ILE A 156 -3.33 -1.20 0.21
N TRP A 157 -2.83 -0.28 -0.61
CA TRP A 157 -2.96 -0.31 -2.05
C TRP A 157 -2.29 -1.53 -2.70
N LYS A 158 -1.15 -1.99 -2.16
CA LYS A 158 -0.47 -3.21 -2.60
C LYS A 158 -1.39 -4.43 -2.59
N HIS A 159 -2.31 -4.50 -1.62
CA HIS A 159 -3.18 -5.65 -1.40
C HIS A 159 -4.59 -5.50 -2.00
N LEU A 160 -4.87 -4.38 -2.69
CA LEU A 160 -6.15 -4.16 -3.36
C LEU A 160 -6.20 -4.84 -4.72
N HIS A 161 -6.38 -6.16 -4.73
CA HIS A 161 -6.48 -6.95 -5.95
C HIS A 161 -7.92 -7.04 -6.47
N HIS A 162 -8.34 -6.02 -7.21
CA HIS A 162 -9.63 -6.00 -7.88
C HIS A 162 -9.52 -5.49 -9.31
N LYS A 163 -10.33 -6.06 -10.20
CA LYS A 163 -10.32 -5.77 -11.64
C LYS A 163 -10.56 -4.28 -11.95
N ASN A 164 -11.25 -3.55 -11.08
CA ASN A 164 -11.58 -2.13 -11.25
C ASN A 164 -10.78 -1.20 -10.30
N ILE A 165 -9.72 -1.72 -9.65
CA ILE A 165 -8.78 -0.92 -8.86
C ILE A 165 -7.45 -0.89 -9.60
N LEU A 166 -6.82 0.28 -9.66
CA LEU A 166 -5.53 0.44 -10.31
C LEU A 166 -4.47 -0.37 -9.56
N PRO A 167 -3.71 -1.26 -10.22
CA PRO A 167 -2.66 -2.01 -9.55
C PRO A 167 -1.56 -1.09 -9.03
N PHE A 168 -1.09 -1.36 -7.82
CA PHE A 168 0.11 -0.75 -7.26
C PHE A 168 1.34 -1.57 -7.66
N ILE A 169 2.33 -0.92 -8.28
CA ILE A 169 3.59 -1.58 -8.66
C ILE A 169 4.58 -1.51 -7.50
N GLY A 170 4.81 -0.31 -6.98
CA GLY A 170 5.77 -0.09 -5.90
C GLY A 170 6.10 1.38 -5.66
N ILE A 171 7.20 1.60 -4.95
CA ILE A 171 7.74 2.89 -4.56
C ILE A 171 9.11 3.04 -5.22
N ASN A 172 9.37 4.18 -5.84
CA ASN A 172 10.71 4.52 -6.30
C ASN A 172 11.36 5.51 -5.32
N THR A 173 12.59 5.22 -4.92
CA THR A 173 13.38 6.09 -4.03
C THR A 173 14.63 6.64 -4.72
N ALA A 174 14.96 6.17 -5.93
CA ALA A 174 16.19 6.52 -6.63
C ALA A 174 16.06 7.68 -7.63
N ASN A 175 14.96 7.78 -8.38
CA ASN A 175 14.82 8.76 -9.48
C ASN A 175 14.52 10.19 -9.01
N PHE A 176 14.11 10.35 -7.75
CA PHE A 176 13.71 11.63 -7.17
C PHE A 176 14.29 11.77 -5.77
N VAL A 177 15.45 12.40 -5.67
CA VAL A 177 16.13 12.68 -4.39
C VAL A 177 15.15 13.34 -3.41
N ASP A 178 15.09 12.79 -2.21
CA ASP A 178 14.27 13.23 -1.07
C ASP A 178 12.76 13.36 -1.35
N ARG A 179 12.24 12.67 -2.38
CA ARG A 179 10.81 12.67 -2.72
C ARG A 179 10.24 11.27 -2.82
N PHE A 180 8.98 11.15 -2.38
CA PHE A 180 8.22 9.92 -2.55
C PHE A 180 7.66 9.80 -3.94
N CYS A 181 7.90 8.66 -4.58
CA CYS A 181 7.36 8.34 -5.89
C CYS A 181 6.58 7.03 -5.82
N LEU A 182 5.26 7.08 -6.02
CA LEU A 182 4.44 5.88 -6.18
C LEU A 182 4.36 5.49 -7.66
N ILE A 183 4.43 4.18 -7.92
CA ILE A 183 4.46 3.61 -9.25
C ILE A 183 3.17 2.81 -9.49
N SER A 184 2.54 3.07 -10.63
CA SER A 184 1.38 2.32 -11.12
C SER A 184 1.45 2.17 -12.65
N PRO A 185 0.63 1.30 -13.28
CA PRO A 185 0.57 1.23 -14.74
C PRO A 185 0.21 2.58 -15.39
N TRP A 186 0.75 2.85 -16.58
CA TRP A 186 0.42 4.07 -17.32
C TRP A 186 -1.02 4.05 -17.85
N MET A 187 -1.77 5.10 -17.54
CA MET A 187 -3.20 5.24 -17.86
C MET A 187 -3.39 6.10 -19.10
N LYS A 188 -3.17 5.53 -20.28
CA LYS A 188 -3.18 6.26 -21.57
C LYS A 188 -4.46 7.02 -21.90
N ASN A 189 -5.60 6.60 -21.35
CA ASN A 189 -6.90 7.22 -21.60
C ASN A 189 -7.22 8.37 -20.62
N GLY A 190 -6.27 8.72 -19.74
CA GLY A 190 -6.45 9.79 -18.75
C GLY A 190 -7.50 9.46 -17.70
N ASN A 191 -8.11 10.51 -17.14
CA ASN A 191 -9.18 10.37 -16.16
C ASN A 191 -10.56 10.22 -16.83
N VAL A 192 -11.56 9.75 -16.08
CA VAL A 192 -12.89 9.44 -16.61
C VAL A 192 -13.61 10.67 -17.17
N ILE A 193 -13.31 11.88 -16.67
CA ILE A 193 -13.89 13.13 -17.21
C ILE A 193 -13.34 13.40 -18.60
N GLN A 194 -12.00 13.40 -18.75
CA GLN A 194 -11.34 13.58 -20.05
C GLN A 194 -11.75 12.48 -21.05
N PHE A 195 -11.83 11.24 -20.57
CA PHE A 195 -12.21 10.10 -21.39
C PHE A 195 -13.63 10.22 -21.91
N LEU A 196 -14.61 10.48 -21.04
CA LEU A 196 -16.02 10.64 -21.44
C LEU A 196 -16.26 11.93 -22.24
N ASP A 197 -15.40 12.94 -22.08
CA ASP A 197 -15.43 14.12 -22.93
C ASP A 197 -15.01 13.79 -24.36
N SER A 198 -13.96 12.98 -24.53
CA SER A 198 -13.47 12.54 -25.84
C SER A 198 -14.29 11.39 -26.46
N ASN A 199 -15.10 10.69 -25.66
CA ASN A 199 -15.88 9.51 -26.07
C ASN A 199 -17.35 9.66 -25.66
N LYS A 200 -18.07 10.56 -26.33
CA LYS A 200 -19.44 10.95 -25.96
C LYS A 200 -20.44 9.79 -25.95
N ASP A 201 -20.24 8.81 -26.83
CA ASP A 201 -21.10 7.62 -26.97
C ASP A 201 -20.73 6.47 -26.02
N HIS A 202 -19.72 6.65 -25.16
CA HIS A 202 -19.34 5.62 -24.21
C HIS A 202 -20.44 5.40 -23.16
N ASP A 203 -20.68 4.13 -22.83
CA ASP A 203 -21.67 3.75 -21.82
C ASP A 203 -21.26 4.25 -20.43
N ARG A 204 -21.88 5.35 -19.99
CA ARG A 204 -21.65 5.95 -18.67
C ARG A 204 -22.13 5.05 -17.54
N LEU A 205 -23.18 4.24 -17.76
CA LEU A 205 -23.67 3.30 -16.76
C LEU A 205 -22.65 2.19 -16.54
N LYS A 206 -21.95 1.75 -17.59
CA LYS A 206 -20.82 0.83 -17.44
C LYS A 206 -19.73 1.41 -16.53
N CYS A 207 -19.32 2.66 -16.73
CA CYS A 207 -18.34 3.31 -15.85
C CYS A 207 -18.82 3.32 -14.38
N ILE A 208 -20.08 3.71 -14.15
CA ILE A 208 -20.66 3.74 -12.79
C ILE A 208 -20.64 2.34 -12.16
N ARG A 209 -21.00 1.29 -12.90
CA ARG A 209 -21.00 -0.10 -12.42
C ARG A 209 -19.58 -0.57 -12.06
N GLU A 210 -18.59 -0.22 -12.87
CA GLU A 210 -17.19 -0.57 -12.62
C GLU A 210 -16.65 0.14 -11.37
N ILE A 211 -16.97 1.43 -11.20
CA ILE A 211 -16.62 2.20 -10.00
C ILE A 211 -17.31 1.60 -8.76
N ALA A 212 -18.62 1.34 -8.84
CA ALA A 212 -19.38 0.75 -7.73
C ALA A 212 -18.84 -0.63 -7.34
N SER A 213 -18.43 -1.45 -8.31
CA SER A 213 -17.78 -2.75 -8.05
C SER A 213 -16.46 -2.60 -7.29
N ALA A 214 -15.64 -1.60 -7.62
CA ALA A 214 -14.42 -1.31 -6.88
C ALA A 214 -14.70 -0.87 -5.44
N VAL A 215 -15.68 0.03 -5.25
CA VAL A 215 -16.06 0.53 -3.92
C VAL A 215 -16.63 -0.60 -3.04
N ALA A 216 -17.50 -1.44 -3.61
CA ALA A 216 -18.04 -2.60 -2.91
C ALA A 216 -16.92 -3.55 -2.45
N PHE A 217 -15.88 -3.75 -3.27
CA PHE A 217 -14.71 -4.52 -2.87
C PHE A 217 -13.92 -3.86 -1.75
N LEU A 218 -13.69 -2.54 -1.79
CA LEU A 218 -13.02 -1.83 -0.68
C LEU A 218 -13.79 -1.98 0.64
N HIS A 219 -15.12 -1.93 0.57
CA HIS A 219 -15.99 -2.09 1.72
C HIS A 219 -16.10 -3.53 2.21
N SER A 220 -15.59 -4.54 1.50
CA SER A 220 -15.60 -5.92 2.01
C SER A 220 -14.44 -6.25 2.95
N PHE A 221 -13.48 -5.33 3.15
CA PHE A 221 -12.37 -5.52 4.08
C PHE A 221 -12.81 -5.35 5.54
N ASP A 222 -12.06 -5.96 6.46
CA ASP A 222 -12.21 -5.75 7.90
C ASP A 222 -10.88 -5.26 8.53
N PRO A 223 -10.79 -4.00 9.01
CA PRO A 223 -11.85 -2.98 8.95
C PRO A 223 -12.12 -2.50 7.52
N HIS A 224 -13.32 -1.95 7.31
CA HIS A 224 -13.75 -1.47 5.99
C HIS A 224 -12.79 -0.39 5.50
N ILE A 225 -12.34 -0.49 4.24
CA ILE A 225 -11.48 0.52 3.63
C ILE A 225 -12.38 1.58 2.98
N ALA A 226 -12.38 2.79 3.54
CA ALA A 226 -13.03 3.94 2.92
C ALA A 226 -12.03 4.66 2.01
N HIS A 227 -12.33 4.79 0.71
CA HIS A 227 -11.47 5.53 -0.23
C HIS A 227 -11.44 7.04 0.08
N CYS A 228 -12.52 7.58 0.66
CA CYS A 228 -12.69 8.98 1.12
C CYS A 228 -12.45 10.10 0.09
N ASN A 229 -12.09 9.77 -1.16
CA ASN A 229 -11.72 10.76 -2.18
C ASN A 229 -12.04 10.31 -3.61
N ILE A 230 -13.27 9.83 -3.82
CA ILE A 230 -13.74 9.37 -5.12
C ILE A 230 -14.32 10.57 -5.87
N HIS A 231 -13.58 11.05 -6.88
CA HIS A 231 -14.06 12.07 -7.80
C HIS A 231 -13.54 11.79 -9.21
N GLY A 232 -14.26 12.26 -10.24
CA GLY A 232 -13.99 11.89 -11.63
C GLY A 232 -12.52 12.08 -12.06
N VAL A 233 -11.87 13.17 -11.64
CA VAL A 233 -10.47 13.41 -12.01
C VAL A 233 -9.45 12.48 -11.30
N ARG A 234 -9.89 11.71 -10.29
CA ARG A 234 -9.11 10.65 -9.60
C ARG A 234 -9.42 9.24 -10.10
N ILE A 235 -10.33 9.09 -11.06
CA ILE A 235 -10.70 7.80 -11.64
C ILE A 235 -10.02 7.69 -13.00
N SER A 236 -9.00 6.84 -13.09
CA SER A 236 -8.26 6.60 -14.33
C SER A 236 -8.93 5.53 -15.19
N VAL A 237 -8.91 5.71 -16.53
CA VAL A 237 -9.54 4.77 -17.47
C VAL A 237 -8.50 3.85 -18.10
N PHE A 238 -8.73 2.54 -18.00
CA PHE A 238 -7.87 1.51 -18.59
C PHE A 238 -8.24 1.23 -20.06
N PRO A 239 -7.27 0.84 -20.91
CA PRO A 239 -7.61 0.17 -22.15
C PRO A 239 -8.38 -1.13 -21.90
N SER A 240 -9.35 -1.42 -22.76
CA SER A 240 -10.23 -2.59 -22.65
C SER A 240 -9.51 -3.94 -22.83
N LYS A 241 -8.28 -3.95 -23.37
CA LYS A 241 -7.41 -5.12 -23.43
C LYS A 241 -6.39 -5.04 -22.29
N ARG A 242 -6.52 -5.95 -21.33
CA ARG A 242 -5.50 -6.17 -20.30
C ARG A 242 -4.34 -6.96 -20.90
N ILE A 243 -3.13 -6.55 -20.55
CA ILE A 243 -1.91 -7.33 -20.76
C ILE A 243 -1.78 -8.28 -19.57
#